data_AF-A0AAW1XM73-F1
#
_entry.id   AF-A0AAW1XM73-F1
#
_cell.length_a   1.000
_cell.length_b   1.000
_cell.length_c   1.000
_cell.angle_alpha   90.00
_cell.angle_beta   90.00
_cell.angle_gamma   90.00
#
_symmetry.space_group_name_H-M   'P 1'
#
loop_
_entity.id
_entity.type
_entity.pdbx_description
1 polymer ?
#
loop_
_entity_poly.entity_id
_entity_poly.type
_entity_poly.pdbx_seq_one_letter_code
_entity_poly.pdbx_strand_id
1 'polypeptide(L)'
;MKPGFTATFCPVDEELILRYLCPKVRGEEVPGEDYLIFNFNLYGDQEPWEIWDMYNERRKNDLRLNKDLYFFSQRKKMTPNGSRMGRTIGSGTWKGVDAAKKVYASGSVIGFRKRFTYENKESVHHGGWIMFEFTLDPSLVGMHDEQEAQKYVLCILRKNEESQEKRKRGDEDDQERVATGDDVHNDCPMPE
;
A
#
# COMPACT_ATOMS: atom_id res chain seq x y z
N MET A 1 -16.53 -16.25 31.15
CA MET A 1 -15.39 -15.74 30.36
C MET A 1 -15.62 -14.26 30.08
N LYS A 2 -14.63 -13.39 30.28
CA LYS A 2 -14.78 -11.95 30.02
C LYS A 2 -14.87 -11.70 28.50
N PRO A 3 -15.91 -11.03 27.97
CA PRO A 3 -15.89 -10.53 26.61
C PRO A 3 -14.98 -9.29 26.59
N GLY A 4 -13.94 -9.24 25.77
CA GLY A 4 -13.11 -8.03 25.76
C GLY A 4 -11.82 -7.97 24.96
N PHE A 5 -11.39 -9.00 24.24
CA PHE A 5 -10.23 -8.87 23.35
C PHE A 5 -10.45 -9.72 22.09
N THR A 6 -10.99 -9.11 21.04
CA THR A 6 -10.83 -9.65 19.68
C THR A 6 -9.44 -9.24 19.22
N ALA A 7 -8.47 -10.16 19.25
CA ALA A 7 -7.11 -9.89 18.79
C ALA A 7 -7.14 -9.50 17.31
N THR A 8 -6.79 -8.25 17.02
CA THR A 8 -6.69 -7.75 15.66
C THR A 8 -5.35 -8.17 15.06
N PHE A 9 -5.34 -8.60 13.80
CA PHE A 9 -4.16 -8.89 13.02
C PHE A 9 -3.41 -7.58 12.73
N CYS A 10 -2.45 -7.30 13.61
CA CYS A 10 -1.56 -6.15 13.55
C CYS A 10 -0.12 -6.65 13.76
N PRO A 11 0.41 -7.48 12.84
CA PRO A 11 1.74 -8.02 12.97
C PRO A 11 2.77 -6.90 12.99
N VAL A 12 3.80 -7.06 13.82
CA VAL A 12 4.96 -6.16 13.81
C VAL A 12 5.83 -6.44 12.58
N ASP A 13 6.66 -5.47 12.19
CA ASP A 13 7.52 -5.57 10.99
C ASP A 13 8.39 -6.85 11.00
N GLU A 14 8.87 -7.27 12.17
CA GLU A 14 9.62 -8.52 12.35
C GLU A 14 8.77 -9.76 12.04
N GLU A 15 7.54 -9.81 12.55
CA GLU A 15 6.63 -10.94 12.36
C GLU A 15 6.25 -11.09 10.88
N LEU A 16 5.98 -9.97 10.19
CA LEU A 16 5.73 -9.96 8.74
C LEU A 16 6.83 -10.67 7.94
N ILE A 17 8.08 -10.49 8.35
CA ILE A 17 9.21 -11.11 7.67
C ILE A 17 9.38 -12.56 8.12
N LEU A 18 9.55 -12.81 9.42
CA LEU A 18 9.95 -14.12 9.92
C LEU A 18 8.84 -15.16 9.85
N ARG A 19 7.59 -14.77 10.13
CA ARG A 19 6.45 -15.69 10.23
C ARG A 19 5.75 -15.89 8.88
N TYR A 20 5.84 -14.91 7.98
CA TYR A 20 5.06 -14.91 6.73
C TYR A 20 5.93 -14.90 5.48
N LEU A 21 6.77 -13.88 5.28
CA LEU A 21 7.56 -13.75 4.05
C LEU A 21 8.66 -14.82 3.92
N CYS A 22 9.36 -15.13 5.01
CA CYS A 22 10.47 -16.08 4.98
C CYS A 22 10.01 -17.51 4.62
N PRO A 23 8.96 -18.07 5.26
CA PRO A 23 8.39 -19.36 4.84
C PRO A 23 7.87 -19.32 3.40
N LYS A 24 7.23 -18.22 2.96
CA LYS A 24 6.76 -18.04 1.59
C LYS A 24 7.88 -18.16 0.55
N VAL A 25 9.03 -17.56 0.82
CA VAL A 25 10.21 -17.63 -0.06
C VAL A 25 10.81 -19.03 -0.09
N ARG A 26 10.80 -19.75 1.04
CA ARG A 26 11.28 -21.15 1.12
C ARG A 26 10.31 -22.17 0.51
N GLY A 27 9.08 -21.76 0.16
CA GLY A 27 8.03 -22.67 -0.28
C GLY A 27 7.45 -23.52 0.85
N GLU A 28 7.56 -23.04 2.08
CA GLU A 28 6.99 -23.65 3.28
C GLU A 28 5.52 -23.22 3.46
N GLU A 29 4.79 -23.92 4.32
CA GLU A 29 3.42 -23.56 4.68
C GLU A 29 3.38 -22.20 5.42
N VAL A 30 2.54 -21.29 4.95
CA VAL A 30 2.38 -19.96 5.54
C VAL A 30 1.07 -19.88 6.32
N PRO A 31 1.10 -19.56 7.63
CA PRO A 31 -0.10 -19.41 8.43
C PRO A 31 -1.06 -18.38 7.85
N GLY A 32 -2.32 -18.76 7.61
CA GLY A 32 -3.36 -17.84 7.14
C GLY A 32 -3.14 -17.31 5.73
N GLU A 33 -2.38 -18.01 4.89
CA GLU A 33 -2.33 -17.73 3.46
C GLU A 33 -3.74 -17.81 2.83
N ASP A 34 -4.01 -16.94 1.86
CA ASP A 34 -5.29 -16.76 1.16
C ASP A 34 -6.49 -16.34 2.05
N TYR A 35 -6.26 -16.13 3.35
CA TYR A 35 -7.26 -15.64 4.29
C TYR A 35 -6.84 -14.36 5.02
N LEU A 36 -5.59 -14.30 5.50
CA LEU A 36 -4.98 -13.13 6.16
C LEU A 36 -4.07 -12.35 5.20
N ILE A 37 -3.30 -13.08 4.38
CA ILE A 37 -2.38 -12.52 3.39
C ILE A 37 -2.69 -13.16 2.04
N PHE A 38 -3.08 -12.35 1.06
CA PHE A 38 -3.54 -12.83 -0.23
C PHE A 38 -2.41 -12.92 -1.24
N ASN A 39 -2.45 -13.91 -2.13
CA ASN A 39 -1.58 -13.92 -3.30
C ASN A 39 -2.13 -12.98 -4.37
N PHE A 40 -1.49 -11.83 -4.59
CA PHE A 40 -1.87 -10.87 -5.64
C PHE A 40 -0.69 -9.98 -6.04
N ASN A 41 -0.55 -9.72 -7.35
CA ASN A 41 0.53 -8.89 -7.86
C ASN A 41 0.16 -7.39 -7.79
N LEU A 42 0.77 -6.64 -6.86
CA LEU A 42 0.57 -5.19 -6.72
C LEU A 42 1.39 -4.34 -7.70
N TYR A 43 1.99 -4.97 -8.71
CA TYR A 43 2.68 -4.33 -9.83
C TYR A 43 2.04 -4.69 -11.18
N GLY A 44 0.74 -5.03 -11.13
CA GLY A 44 -0.07 -5.41 -12.27
C GLY A 44 -0.81 -4.23 -12.92
N ASP A 45 -1.86 -4.56 -13.65
CA ASP A 45 -2.72 -3.66 -14.43
C ASP A 45 -3.97 -3.18 -13.69
N GLN A 46 -4.25 -3.72 -12.50
CA GLN A 46 -5.41 -3.34 -11.69
C GLN A 46 -5.08 -2.19 -10.74
N GLU A 47 -6.02 -1.26 -10.56
CA GLU A 47 -5.81 -0.06 -9.74
C GLU A 47 -5.90 -0.35 -8.23
N PRO A 48 -5.21 0.44 -7.37
CA PRO A 48 -5.22 0.21 -5.92
C PRO A 48 -6.62 0.17 -5.27
N TRP A 49 -7.56 1.00 -5.73
CA TRP A 49 -8.92 1.03 -5.19
C TRP A 49 -9.75 -0.17 -5.62
N GLU A 50 -9.59 -0.64 -6.86
CA GLU A 50 -10.25 -1.85 -7.36
C GLU A 50 -9.76 -3.07 -6.58
N ILE A 51 -8.44 -3.16 -6.34
CA ILE A 51 -7.85 -4.20 -5.50
C ILE A 51 -8.42 -4.12 -4.09
N TRP A 52 -8.47 -2.91 -3.52
CA TRP A 52 -9.03 -2.72 -2.19
C TRP A 52 -10.47 -3.19 -2.11
N ASP A 53 -11.35 -2.76 -3.02
CA ASP A 53 -12.77 -3.11 -2.98
C ASP A 53 -12.97 -4.62 -3.13
N MET A 54 -12.24 -5.25 -4.06
CA MET A 54 -12.28 -6.70 -4.30
C MET A 54 -11.94 -7.54 -3.07
N TYR A 55 -10.94 -7.13 -2.28
CA TYR A 55 -10.47 -7.92 -1.13
C TYR A 55 -11.07 -7.46 0.20
N ASN A 56 -11.42 -6.18 0.32
CA ASN A 56 -12.04 -5.66 1.53
C ASN A 56 -13.47 -6.20 1.72
N GLU A 57 -14.20 -6.45 0.63
CA GLU A 57 -15.51 -7.11 0.70
C GLU A 57 -15.43 -8.54 1.22
N ARG A 58 -14.40 -9.30 0.82
CA ARG A 58 -14.18 -10.70 1.25
C ARG A 58 -14.01 -10.83 2.78
N ARG A 59 -13.64 -9.73 3.44
CA ARG A 59 -13.37 -9.68 4.88
C ARG A 59 -14.31 -8.77 5.66
N LYS A 60 -15.39 -8.26 5.05
CA LYS A 60 -16.27 -7.23 5.63
C LYS A 60 -16.81 -7.58 7.04
N ASN A 61 -16.88 -8.86 7.37
CA ASN A 61 -17.38 -9.36 8.66
C ASN A 61 -16.27 -9.90 9.60
N ASP A 62 -14.99 -9.81 9.25
CA ASP A 62 -13.90 -10.28 10.11
C ASP A 62 -13.38 -9.15 11.01
N LEU A 63 -13.90 -9.11 12.24
CA LEU A 63 -13.53 -8.14 13.27
C LEU A 63 -12.07 -8.26 13.74
N ARG A 64 -11.34 -9.31 13.31
CA ARG A 64 -9.92 -9.48 13.61
C ARG A 64 -9.04 -8.78 12.59
N LEU A 65 -9.54 -8.31 11.46
CA LEU A 65 -8.69 -7.70 10.45
C LEU A 65 -8.65 -6.17 10.62
N ASN A 66 -7.45 -5.61 10.56
CA ASN A 66 -7.23 -4.16 10.70
C ASN A 66 -7.58 -3.43 9.37
N LYS A 67 -7.37 -2.11 9.34
CA LYS A 67 -7.59 -1.25 8.15
C LYS A 67 -6.60 -1.50 7.00
N ASP A 68 -5.86 -2.61 6.97
CA ASP A 68 -4.85 -2.89 5.96
C ASP A 68 -5.09 -4.21 5.25
N LEU A 69 -4.83 -4.26 3.96
CA LEU A 69 -4.81 -5.51 3.21
C LEU A 69 -3.37 -5.97 3.02
N TYR A 70 -3.11 -7.25 3.26
CA TYR A 70 -1.78 -7.85 3.16
C TYR A 70 -1.71 -8.74 1.93
N PHE A 71 -0.60 -8.66 1.20
CA PHE A 71 -0.42 -9.38 -0.06
C PHE A 71 0.97 -9.98 -0.16
N PHE A 72 1.07 -11.21 -0.67
CA PHE A 72 2.27 -11.68 -1.31
C PHE A 72 2.23 -11.28 -2.78
N SER A 73 3.17 -10.43 -3.18
CA SER A 73 3.35 -10.01 -4.57
C SER A 73 4.62 -10.63 -5.12
N GLN A 74 4.56 -11.14 -6.34
CA GLN A 74 5.77 -11.49 -7.07
C GLN A 74 6.52 -10.21 -7.41
N ARG A 75 7.82 -10.18 -7.15
CA ARG A 75 8.64 -9.04 -7.51
C ARG A 75 8.92 -9.11 -9.01
N LYS A 76 8.57 -8.05 -9.74
CA LYS A 76 8.82 -7.97 -11.18
C LYS A 76 10.32 -8.13 -11.42
N LYS A 77 10.71 -9.10 -12.25
CA LYS A 77 12.11 -9.26 -12.67
C LYS A 77 12.59 -7.94 -13.25
N MET A 78 13.79 -7.51 -12.85
CA MET A 78 14.42 -6.35 -13.49
C MET A 78 14.50 -6.62 -15.00
N THR A 79 14.21 -5.59 -15.81
CA THR A 79 14.41 -5.74 -17.25
C THR A 79 15.90 -6.05 -17.52
N PRO A 80 16.24 -6.76 -18.61
CA PRO A 80 17.63 -7.10 -18.93
C PRO A 80 18.58 -5.88 -18.99
N ASN A 81 18.04 -4.68 -19.27
CA ASN A 81 18.78 -3.41 -19.31
C ASN A 81 18.82 -2.66 -17.96
N GLY A 82 18.48 -3.36 -16.86
CA GLY A 82 18.89 -3.10 -15.48
C GLY A 82 19.04 -1.64 -15.05
N SER A 83 18.00 -1.09 -14.41
CA SER A 83 18.16 0.08 -13.52
C SER A 83 16.93 0.31 -12.63
N ARG A 84 15.72 -0.02 -13.10
CA ARG A 84 14.49 0.21 -12.33
C ARG A 84 13.50 -0.95 -12.47
N MET A 85 13.02 -1.46 -11.34
CA MET A 85 11.79 -2.25 -11.32
C MET A 85 10.64 -1.33 -11.79
N GLY A 86 9.88 -1.77 -12.79
CA GLY A 86 8.66 -1.10 -13.21
C GLY A 86 7.64 -1.19 -12.07
N ARG A 87 7.42 -0.08 -11.38
CA ARG A 87 6.48 0.05 -10.26
C ARG A 87 5.15 0.69 -10.69
N THR A 88 4.83 0.56 -11.97
CA THR A 88 3.55 0.94 -12.54
C THR A 88 2.48 0.02 -11.96
N ILE A 89 1.31 0.58 -11.67
CA ILE A 89 0.12 -0.15 -11.27
C ILE A 89 -1.08 0.48 -11.96
N GLY A 90 -1.81 -0.29 -12.76
CA GLY A 90 -2.83 0.23 -13.65
C GLY A 90 -2.33 1.40 -14.49
N SER A 91 -3.03 2.52 -14.42
CA SER A 91 -2.68 3.80 -15.08
C SER A 91 -1.71 4.67 -14.28
N GLY A 92 -1.40 4.31 -13.02
CA GLY A 92 -0.55 5.10 -12.14
C GLY A 92 0.79 4.45 -11.81
N THR A 93 1.47 4.96 -10.79
CA THR A 93 2.77 4.45 -10.35
C THR A 93 2.94 4.52 -8.84
N TRP A 94 3.55 3.48 -8.25
CA TRP A 94 4.05 3.53 -6.88
C TRP A 94 5.35 4.32 -6.82
N LYS A 95 5.30 5.50 -6.19
CA LYS A 95 6.49 6.32 -5.93
C LYS A 95 7.00 6.10 -4.52
N GLY A 96 8.30 5.80 -4.40
CA GLY A 96 8.94 5.65 -3.11
C GLY A 96 9.03 6.99 -2.40
N VAL A 97 8.59 7.04 -1.14
CA VAL A 97 8.63 8.26 -0.32
C VAL A 97 10.02 8.41 0.30
N ASP A 98 10.53 7.32 0.88
CA ASP A 98 11.76 7.32 1.68
C ASP A 98 12.75 6.25 1.19
N ALA A 99 13.98 6.32 1.70
CA ALA A 99 14.91 5.19 1.67
C ALA A 99 14.32 3.99 2.41
N ALA A 100 14.68 2.78 1.98
CA ALA A 100 14.24 1.57 2.66
C ALA A 100 14.83 1.51 4.09
N LYS A 101 13.99 1.22 5.07
CA LYS A 101 14.38 1.06 6.47
C LYS A 101 14.72 -0.40 6.74
N LYS A 102 15.81 -0.64 7.46
CA LYS A 102 16.19 -1.99 7.91
C LYS A 102 15.20 -2.48 8.96
N VAL A 103 14.80 -3.73 8.85
CA VAL A 103 14.04 -4.46 9.88
C VAL A 103 15.00 -5.40 10.57
N TYR A 104 14.98 -5.41 11.90
CA TYR A 104 15.91 -6.17 12.73
C TYR A 104 15.17 -7.21 13.56
N ALA A 105 15.82 -8.36 13.78
CA ALA A 105 15.45 -9.33 14.80
C ALA A 105 16.73 -9.79 15.50
N SER A 106 16.71 -9.81 16.84
CA SER A 106 17.85 -10.26 17.66
C SER A 106 19.20 -9.61 17.28
N GLY A 107 19.17 -8.34 16.86
CA GLY A 107 20.36 -7.56 16.47
C GLY A 107 20.83 -7.73 15.02
N SER A 108 20.22 -8.64 14.25
CA SER A 108 20.55 -8.89 12.84
C SER A 108 19.51 -8.28 11.91
N VAL A 109 19.94 -7.82 10.73
CA VAL A 109 19.03 -7.36 9.68
C VAL A 109 18.34 -8.59 9.08
N ILE A 110 17.01 -8.58 9.09
CA ILE A 110 16.18 -9.66 8.54
C ILE A 110 15.51 -9.27 7.23
N GLY A 111 15.54 -7.97 6.90
CA GLY A 111 15.01 -7.46 5.66
C GLY A 111 14.84 -5.96 5.69
N PHE A 112 14.02 -5.47 4.78
CA PHE A 112 13.81 -4.04 4.59
C PHE A 112 12.34 -3.73 4.41
N ARG A 113 11.93 -2.55 4.89
CA ARG A 113 10.60 -1.97 4.70
C ARG A 113 10.72 -0.69 3.90
N LYS A 114 9.93 -0.55 2.84
CA LYS A 114 9.87 0.68 2.03
C LYS A 114 8.44 1.18 1.88
N ARG A 115 8.26 2.50 2.05
CA ARG A 115 6.97 3.16 1.88
C ARG A 115 6.83 3.72 0.47
N PHE A 116 5.66 3.51 -0.11
CA PHE A 116 5.25 4.02 -1.39
C PHE A 116 3.92 4.75 -1.30
N THR A 117 3.72 5.69 -2.20
CA THR A 117 2.44 6.38 -2.42
C THR A 117 2.08 6.25 -3.89
N TYR A 118 0.80 6.00 -4.16
CA TYR A 118 0.27 5.95 -5.52
C TYR A 118 0.22 7.37 -6.11
N GLU A 119 0.80 7.56 -7.28
CA GLU A 119 0.71 8.80 -8.05
C GLU A 119 0.06 8.54 -9.42
N ASN A 120 -1.04 9.25 -9.66
CA ASN A 120 -1.61 9.50 -10.98
C ASN A 120 -2.28 10.88 -10.93
N LYS A 121 -1.72 11.90 -11.60
CA LYS A 121 -2.22 13.30 -11.47
C LYS A 121 -3.59 13.53 -12.10
N GLU A 122 -4.01 12.64 -13.00
CA GLU A 122 -5.29 12.73 -13.71
C GLU A 122 -6.40 11.99 -12.94
N SER A 123 -6.03 11.18 -11.94
CA SER A 123 -6.97 10.39 -11.15
C SER A 123 -7.35 11.10 -9.87
N VAL A 124 -8.65 11.05 -9.53
CA VAL A 124 -9.14 11.39 -8.20
C VAL A 124 -8.54 10.51 -7.11
N HIS A 125 -7.79 9.45 -7.39
CA HIS A 125 -7.09 8.65 -6.38
C HIS A 125 -5.62 9.04 -6.18
N HIS A 126 -5.15 10.14 -6.80
CA HIS A 126 -3.79 10.68 -6.61
C HIS A 126 -3.41 10.82 -5.13
N GLY A 127 -2.36 10.13 -4.68
CA GLY A 127 -1.90 10.19 -3.30
C GLY A 127 -2.84 9.54 -2.27
N GLY A 128 -3.95 8.95 -2.72
CA GLY A 128 -4.99 8.35 -1.87
C GLY A 128 -4.63 6.96 -1.32
N TRP A 129 -3.54 6.37 -1.80
CA TRP A 129 -3.15 4.99 -1.47
C TRP A 129 -1.68 4.92 -1.07
N ILE A 130 -1.41 4.15 -0.03
CA ILE A 130 -0.08 3.85 0.49
C ILE A 130 0.18 2.36 0.34
N MET A 131 1.39 2.01 -0.06
CA MET A 131 1.90 0.65 0.00
C MET A 131 3.14 0.61 0.90
N PHE A 132 3.19 -0.35 1.83
CA PHE A 132 4.43 -0.74 2.47
C PHE A 132 4.91 -2.05 1.86
N GLU A 133 6.12 -2.06 1.33
CA GLU A 133 6.76 -3.26 0.80
C GLU A 133 7.80 -3.77 1.80
N PHE A 134 7.77 -5.08 2.06
CA PHE A 134 8.75 -5.80 2.86
C PHE A 134 9.53 -6.77 1.97
N THR A 135 10.85 -6.68 2.01
CA THR A 135 11.77 -7.57 1.30
C THR A 135 12.60 -8.36 2.30
N LEU A 136 12.81 -9.64 2.01
CA LEU A 136 13.66 -10.52 2.82
C LEU A 136 15.14 -10.21 2.58
N ASP A 137 15.95 -10.26 3.63
CA ASP A 137 17.40 -10.28 3.50
C ASP A 137 17.86 -11.69 3.02
N PRO A 138 18.60 -11.82 1.91
CA PRO A 138 19.00 -13.12 1.38
C PRO A 138 19.79 -13.99 2.37
N SER A 139 20.51 -13.38 3.32
CA SER A 139 21.27 -14.11 4.34
C SER A 139 20.39 -14.97 5.25
N LEU A 140 19.10 -14.64 5.41
CA LEU A 140 18.17 -15.41 6.24
C LEU A 140 17.74 -16.75 5.66
N VAL A 141 17.88 -16.91 4.35
CA VAL A 141 17.49 -18.15 3.64
C VAL A 141 18.70 -18.89 3.10
N GLY A 142 19.92 -18.42 3.41
CA GLY A 142 21.15 -19.01 2.89
C GLY A 142 21.23 -18.99 1.36
N MET A 143 20.47 -18.10 0.70
CA MET A 143 20.43 -18.01 -0.74
C MET A 143 21.47 -16.99 -1.22
N HIS A 144 22.32 -17.43 -2.15
CA HIS A 144 23.30 -16.54 -2.80
C HIS A 144 22.67 -15.72 -3.94
N ASP A 145 21.54 -16.16 -4.49
CA ASP A 145 20.79 -15.43 -5.49
C ASP A 145 19.78 -14.48 -4.82
N GLU A 146 20.11 -13.19 -4.84
CA GLU A 146 19.24 -12.13 -4.31
C GLU A 146 17.89 -12.07 -5.06
N GLN A 147 17.85 -12.42 -6.35
CA GLN A 147 16.59 -12.42 -7.11
C GLN A 147 15.65 -13.52 -6.67
N GLU A 148 16.17 -14.72 -6.36
CA GLU A 148 15.33 -15.80 -5.84
C GLU A 148 14.90 -15.52 -4.40
N ALA A 149 15.81 -15.03 -3.56
CA ALA A 149 15.50 -14.62 -2.19
C ALA A 149 14.44 -13.52 -2.12
N GLN A 150 14.36 -12.67 -3.14
CA GLN A 150 13.41 -11.55 -3.25
C GLN A 150 12.36 -11.77 -4.34
N LYS A 151 12.13 -13.03 -4.73
CA LYS A 151 11.09 -13.43 -5.71
C LYS A 151 9.69 -13.04 -5.26
N TYR A 152 9.43 -13.15 -3.96
CA TYR A 152 8.23 -12.65 -3.32
C TYR A 152 8.58 -11.45 -2.44
N VAL A 153 7.65 -10.51 -2.37
CA VAL A 153 7.62 -9.44 -1.37
C VAL A 153 6.29 -9.51 -0.63
N LEU A 154 6.29 -9.07 0.63
CA LEU A 154 5.06 -8.87 1.37
C LEU A 154 4.69 -7.39 1.28
N CYS A 155 3.50 -7.11 0.79
CA CYS A 155 2.99 -5.76 0.67
C CYS A 155 1.80 -5.52 1.58
N ILE A 156 1.70 -4.31 2.11
CA ILE A 156 0.55 -3.82 2.84
C ILE A 156 -0.07 -2.70 2.02
N LEU A 157 -1.31 -2.86 1.58
CA LEU A 157 -2.11 -1.82 0.92
C LEU A 157 -3.00 -1.12 1.95
N ARG A 158 -2.92 0.21 1.99
CA ARG A 158 -3.61 1.06 2.96
C ARG A 158 -4.20 2.31 2.31
N LYS A 159 -5.41 2.69 2.72
CA LYS A 159 -6.00 4.00 2.38
C LYS A 159 -5.23 5.12 3.09
N ASN A 160 -4.89 6.17 2.34
CA ASN A 160 -4.24 7.36 2.90
C ASN A 160 -5.28 8.34 3.46
N GLU A 161 -5.57 8.24 4.76
CA GLU A 161 -6.57 9.09 5.44
C GLU A 161 -6.22 10.58 5.33
N GLU A 162 -4.93 10.96 5.42
CA GLU A 162 -4.49 12.36 5.29
C GLU A 162 -4.84 12.97 3.92
N SER A 163 -4.74 12.18 2.84
CA SER A 163 -5.12 12.63 1.50
C SER A 163 -6.63 12.81 1.37
N GLN A 164 -7.42 11.99 2.06
CA GLN A 164 -8.88 12.10 2.07
C GLN A 164 -9.34 13.33 2.85
N GLU A 165 -8.72 13.62 4.00
CA GLU A 165 -9.05 14.80 4.81
C GLU A 165 -8.74 16.12 4.07
N LYS A 166 -7.60 16.19 3.37
CA LYS A 166 -7.26 17.38 2.57
C LYS A 166 -8.26 17.65 1.46
N ARG A 167 -8.84 16.61 0.85
CA ARG A 167 -9.88 16.75 -0.18
C ARG A 167 -11.20 17.21 0.40
N LYS A 168 -11.63 16.61 1.52
CA LYS A 168 -12.86 17.03 2.22
C LYS A 168 -12.83 18.52 2.60
N ARG A 169 -11.70 19.00 3.13
CA ARG A 169 -11.54 20.43 3.44
C ARG A 169 -11.62 21.32 2.20
N GLY A 170 -11.00 20.90 1.10
CA GLY A 170 -11.09 21.64 -0.17
C GLY A 170 -12.51 21.70 -0.73
N ASP A 171 -13.25 20.58 -0.66
CA ASP A 171 -14.65 20.52 -1.12
C ASP A 171 -15.59 21.38 -0.25
N GLU A 172 -15.33 21.44 1.07
CA GLU A 172 -16.04 22.32 2.02
C GLU A 172 -15.76 23.80 1.73
N ASP A 173 -14.49 24.18 1.51
CA ASP A 173 -14.09 25.55 1.16
C ASP A 173 -14.71 26.00 -0.18
N ASP A 174 -14.78 25.12 -1.19
CA ASP A 174 -15.41 25.43 -2.48
C ASP A 174 -16.94 25.53 -2.36
N GLN A 175 -17.60 24.68 -1.56
CA GLN A 175 -19.03 24.82 -1.27
C GLN A 175 -19.35 26.13 -0.53
N GLU A 176 -18.50 26.56 0.41
CA GLU A 176 -18.68 27.82 1.12
C GLU A 176 -18.49 29.04 0.21
N ARG A 177 -17.53 29.00 -0.74
CA ARG A 177 -17.36 30.04 -1.77
C ARG A 177 -18.55 30.12 -2.73
N VAL A 178 -19.10 28.98 -3.14
CA VAL A 178 -20.29 28.94 -4.00
C VAL A 178 -21.54 29.42 -3.24
N ALA A 179 -21.63 29.15 -1.93
CA ALA A 179 -22.76 29.56 -1.10
C ALA A 179 -22.72 31.04 -0.68
N THR A 180 -21.54 31.66 -0.59
CA THR A 180 -21.37 33.07 -0.19
C THR A 180 -21.57 34.07 -1.32
N GLY A 181 -21.74 33.60 -2.57
CA GLY A 181 -22.28 34.40 -3.68
C GLY A 181 -21.63 35.78 -3.83
N ASP A 182 -20.40 35.83 -4.36
CA ASP A 182 -19.85 37.07 -4.91
C ASP A 182 -20.61 37.42 -6.21
N ASP A 183 -21.82 37.97 -6.07
CA ASP A 183 -22.52 38.73 -7.11
C ASP A 183 -21.72 40.01 -7.38
N VAL A 184 -20.67 39.89 -8.20
CA VAL A 184 -20.08 41.06 -8.85
C VAL A 184 -21.06 41.52 -9.92
N HIS A 185 -22.01 42.35 -9.50
CA HIS A 185 -22.82 43.16 -10.40
C HIS A 185 -21.86 44.06 -11.18
N ASN A 186 -21.54 43.67 -12.42
CA ASN A 186 -20.87 44.56 -13.36
C ASN A 186 -21.91 45.60 -13.81
N ASP A 187 -21.97 46.73 -13.10
CA ASP A 187 -22.59 47.94 -13.63
C ASP A 187 -21.76 48.42 -14.83
N CYS A 188 -22.23 48.11 -16.04
CA CYS A 188 -21.77 48.73 -17.26
C CYS A 188 -22.21 50.21 -17.28
N PRO A 189 -21.29 51.19 -17.34
CA PRO A 189 -21.69 52.56 -17.59
C PRO A 189 -22.09 52.71 -19.06
N MET A 190 -23.31 53.19 -19.29
CA MET A 190 -23.80 53.60 -20.60
C MET A 190 -23.01 54.81 -21.10
N PRO A 191 -22.62 54.87 -22.39
CA PRO A 191 -22.00 56.05 -22.96
C PRO A 191 -23.04 57.12 -23.29
N GLU A 192 -22.68 58.39 -23.07
CA GLU A 192 -23.42 59.59 -23.52
C GLU A 192 -23.31 59.82 -25.03
#